data_AF-A0AAW6MCK7-F1
#
_entry.id   AF-A0AAW6MCK7-F1
#
_cell.length_a   1.000
_cell.length_b   1.000
_cell.length_c   1.000
_cell.angle_alpha   90.00
_cell.angle_beta   90.00
_cell.angle_gamma   90.00
#
_symmetry.space_group_name_H-M   'P 1'
#
loop_
_entity.id
_entity.type
_entity.pdbx_description
1 polymer ?
#
loop_
_entity_poly.entity_id
_entity_poly.type
_entity_poly.pdbx_seq_one_letter_code
_entity_poly.pdbx_strand_id
1 'polypeptide(L)'
;MYITLIVLFLSAIFFMSGKVRSDLVARCALVLLIIFGILTPEEALTGFSNSVVIMMRGLFVVGGAIFQTGLAKMISSRILKLAGDSELKLFILI
;
A
#
# COMPACT_ATOMS: atom_id res chain seq x y z
N MET A 1 -19.93 5.36 19.08
CA MET A 1 -19.97 4.15 18.22
C MET A 1 -20.79 4.34 16.94
N TYR A 2 -21.93 5.05 16.93
CA TYR A 2 -22.65 5.30 15.67
C TYR A 2 -21.86 6.16 14.67
N ILE A 3 -21.18 7.21 15.15
CA ILE A 3 -20.37 8.09 14.29
C ILE A 3 -19.20 7.33 13.65
N THR A 4 -18.51 6.46 14.39
CA THR A 4 -17.43 5.62 13.83
C THR A 4 -17.93 4.70 12.73
N LEU A 5 -19.10 4.09 12.91
CA LEU A 5 -19.71 3.23 11.89
C LEU A 5 -20.12 4.02 10.65
N ILE A 6 -20.67 5.22 10.81
CA ILE A 6 -21.01 6.11 9.68
C ILE A 6 -19.75 6.50 8.91
N VAL A 7 -18.68 6.92 9.60
CA VAL A 7 -17.41 7.29 8.96
C VAL A 7 -16.79 6.10 8.23
N LEU A 8 -16.83 4.91 8.82
CA LEU A 8 -16.35 3.67 8.21
C LEU A 8 -17.15 3.33 6.93
N PHE A 9 -18.48 3.40 7.01
CA PHE A 9 -19.36 3.12 5.87
C PHE A 9 -19.14 4.12 4.73
N LEU A 10 -19.05 5.42 5.04
CA LEU A 10 -18.73 6.45 4.04
C LEU A 10 -17.37 6.17 3.40
N SER A 11 -16.34 5.91 4.21
CA SER A 11 -14.98 5.65 3.73
C SER A 11 -14.93 4.43 2.81
N ALA A 12 -15.66 3.36 3.14
CA ALA A 12 -15.78 2.16 2.31
C ALA A 12 -16.39 2.46 0.94
N ILE A 13 -17.49 3.24 0.89
CA ILE A 13 -18.11 3.65 -0.37
C ILE A 13 -17.13 4.48 -1.21
N PHE A 14 -16.41 5.41 -0.59
CA PHE A 14 -15.44 6.24 -1.29
C PHE A 14 -14.24 5.43 -1.82
N PHE A 15 -13.76 4.44 -1.06
CA PHE A 15 -12.71 3.52 -1.55
C PHE A 15 -13.20 2.67 -2.73
N MET A 16 -14.44 2.18 -2.69
CA MET A 16 -14.99 1.32 -3.74
C MET A 16 -15.34 2.10 -5.02
N SER A 17 -15.76 3.36 -4.88
CA SER A 17 -16.12 4.24 -6.00
C SER A 17 -14.91 4.60 -6.88
N GLY A 18 -13.69 4.56 -6.33
CA GLY A 18 -12.43 4.78 -7.07
C GLY A 18 -12.24 6.19 -7.65
N LYS A 19 -13.25 7.07 -7.59
CA LYS A 19 -13.20 8.44 -8.10
C LYS A 19 -12.30 9.37 -7.28
N VAL A 20 -12.17 9.09 -5.98
CA VAL A 20 -11.40 9.90 -5.04
C VAL A 20 -10.14 9.15 -4.67
N ARG A 21 -9.00 9.85 -4.66
CA ARG A 21 -7.72 9.29 -4.22
C ARG A 21 -7.85 8.71 -2.81
N SER A 22 -7.43 7.46 -2.65
CA SER A 22 -7.48 6.71 -1.39
C SER A 22 -6.83 7.47 -0.23
N ASP A 23 -5.71 8.15 -0.51
CA ASP A 23 -4.99 8.98 0.46
C ASP A 23 -5.84 10.14 1.00
N LEU A 24 -6.69 10.74 0.16
CA LEU A 24 -7.55 11.85 0.55
C LEU A 24 -8.70 11.35 1.43
N VAL A 25 -9.33 10.23 1.06
CA VAL A 25 -10.40 9.59 1.83
C VAL A 25 -9.92 9.25 3.24
N ALA A 26 -8.74 8.62 3.34
CA ALA A 26 -8.15 8.24 4.63
C ALA A 26 -7.87 9.46 5.53
N ARG A 27 -7.33 10.55 4.98
CA ARG A 27 -7.08 11.79 5.75
C ARG A 27 -8.38 12.47 6.18
N CYS A 28 -9.40 12.52 5.32
CA CYS A 28 -10.71 13.07 5.67
C CYS A 28 -11.38 12.27 6.80
N ALA A 29 -11.34 10.94 6.74
CA ALA A 29 -11.89 10.08 7.78
C ALA A 29 -11.19 10.30 9.13
N LEU A 30 -9.86 10.42 9.12
CA LEU A 30 -9.06 10.70 10.32
C LEU A 30 -9.39 12.07 10.92
N VAL A 31 -9.53 13.12 10.10
CA VAL A 31 -9.93 14.46 10.55
C VAL A 31 -11.34 14.44 11.16
N LEU A 32 -12.30 13.77 10.52
CA LEU A 32 -13.67 13.63 11.05
C LEU A 32 -13.65 12.98 12.44
N LEU A 33 -12.91 11.90 12.61
CA LEU A 33 -12.82 11.19 13.89
C LEU A 33 -12.20 12.05 15.02
N ILE A 34 -11.23 12.91 14.70
CA ILE A 34 -10.66 13.87 15.65
C ILE A 34 -11.66 14.98 15.99
N ILE A 35 -12.35 15.56 15.00
CA ILE A 35 -13.35 16.63 15.22
C ILE A 35 -14.50 16.15 16.11
N PHE A 36 -14.95 14.91 15.92
CA PHE A 36 -15.99 14.31 16.74
C PHE A 36 -15.49 13.82 18.12
N GLY A 37 -14.21 14.06 18.46
CA GLY A 37 -13.63 13.70 19.76
C GLY A 37 -13.54 12.20 20.02
N ILE A 38 -13.59 11.39 18.96
CA ILE A 38 -13.55 9.92 19.06
C ILE A 38 -12.11 9.43 19.20
N LEU A 39 -11.19 10.10 18.50
CA LEU A 39 -9.76 9.88 18.65
C LEU A 39 -9.09 11.18 19.07
N THR A 40 -8.11 11.08 19.95
CA THR A 40 -7.15 12.16 20.19
C THR A 40 -6.16 12.27 19.03
N PRO A 41 -5.51 13.44 18.83
CA PRO A 41 -4.48 13.59 17.80
C PRO A 41 -3.32 12.61 17.94
N GLU A 42 -2.93 12.26 19.18
CA GLU A 42 -1.89 11.25 19.44
C GLU A 42 -2.33 9.86 19.00
N GLU A 43 -3.55 9.43 19.37
CA GLU A 43 -4.09 8.13 18.93
C GLU A 43 -4.20 8.06 17.41
N ALA A 44 -4.62 9.14 16.75
CA ALA A 44 -4.69 9.18 15.29
C ALA A 44 -3.31 9.06 14.63
N LEU A 45 -2.25 9.56 15.27
CA LEU A 45 -0.87 9.48 14.78
C LEU A 45 -0.19 8.13 15.09
N THR A 46 -0.63 7.40 16.12
CA THR A 46 -0.04 6.10 16.47
C THR A 46 -0.09 5.07 15.34
N GLY A 47 -1.09 5.15 14.47
CA GLY A 47 -1.20 4.31 13.27
C GLY A 47 -0.04 4.50 12.28
N PHE A 48 0.54 5.70 12.20
CA PHE A 48 1.69 6.00 11.31
C PHE A 48 3.02 5.51 11.89
N SER A 49 3.12 5.43 13.21
CA SER A 49 4.30 4.89 13.92
C SER A 49 4.28 3.36 14.04
N ASN A 50 3.31 2.70 13.41
CA ASN A 50 3.20 1.25 13.43
C ASN A 50 4.40 0.61 12.70
N SER A 51 5.03 -0.39 13.34
CA SER A 51 6.17 -1.12 12.77
C SER A 51 5.90 -1.65 11.35
N VAL A 52 4.68 -2.10 11.07
CA VAL A 52 4.27 -2.58 9.74
C VAL A 52 4.31 -1.45 8.70
N VAL A 53 3.88 -0.24 9.05
CA VAL A 53 3.92 0.91 8.14
C VAL A 53 5.37 1.31 7.83
N ILE A 54 6.23 1.32 8.84
CA ILE A 54 7.66 1.60 8.68
C ILE A 54 8.32 0.53 7.79
N MET A 55 7.99 -0.75 8.02
CA MET A 55 8.47 -1.87 7.21
C MET A 55 8.03 -1.73 5.74
N MET A 56 6.76 -1.40 5.48
CA MET A 56 6.26 -1.16 4.13
C MET A 56 7.03 -0.02 3.44
N ARG A 57 7.26 1.11 4.13
CA ARG A 57 8.10 2.19 3.60
C ARG A 57 9.51 1.71 3.26
N GLY A 58 10.12 0.89 4.12
CA GLY A 58 11.41 0.26 3.86
C GLY A 58 11.40 -0.65 2.63
N LEU A 59 10.38 -1.49 2.47
CA LEU A 59 10.21 -2.36 1.30
C LEU A 59 10.09 -1.55 0.01
N PHE A 60 9.38 -0.42 0.03
CA PHE A 60 9.30 0.46 -1.15
C PHE A 60 10.67 1.07 -1.50
N VAL A 61 11.47 1.48 -0.51
CA VAL A 61 12.83 1.99 -0.74
C VAL A 61 13.74 0.91 -1.31
N VAL A 62 13.73 -0.29 -0.72
CA VAL A 62 14.53 -1.44 -1.19
C VAL A 62 14.08 -1.86 -2.60
N GLY A 63 12.78 -1.95 -2.83
CA GLY A 63 12.22 -2.22 -4.16
C GLY A 63 12.70 -1.21 -5.19
N GLY A 64 12.60 0.09 -4.89
CA GLY A 64 13.12 1.16 -5.73
C GLY A 64 14.62 1.03 -6.03
N ALA A 65 15.44 0.69 -5.03
CA ALA A 65 16.87 0.46 -5.20
C ALA A 65 17.17 -0.74 -6.11
N ILE A 66 16.42 -1.84 -5.98
CA ILE A 66 16.54 -3.03 -6.85
C ILE A 66 16.21 -2.67 -8.32
N PHE A 67 15.19 -1.84 -8.55
CA PHE A 67 14.87 -1.35 -9.89
C PHE A 67 15.92 -0.38 -10.44
N GLN A 68 16.42 0.54 -9.61
CA GLN A 68 17.39 1.56 -10.03
C GLN A 68 18.79 0.98 -10.31
N THR A 69 19.23 0.00 -9.53
CA THR A 69 20.49 -0.73 -9.74
C THR A 69 20.44 -1.68 -10.94
N GLY A 70 19.26 -1.91 -11.52
CA GLY A 70 19.07 -2.86 -12.62
C GLY A 70 19.16 -4.32 -12.20
N LEU A 71 19.24 -4.62 -10.90
CA LEU A 71 19.25 -5.99 -10.37
C LEU A 71 18.01 -6.77 -10.82
N ALA A 72 16.84 -6.14 -10.79
CA ALA A 72 15.60 -6.72 -11.31
C ALA A 72 15.75 -7.16 -12.79
N LYS A 73 16.35 -6.29 -13.62
CA LYS A 73 16.57 -6.56 -15.05
C LYS A 73 17.61 -7.67 -15.25
N MET A 74 18.67 -7.70 -14.45
CA MET A 74 19.69 -8.76 -14.51
C MET A 74 19.09 -10.13 -14.18
N ILE A 75 18.32 -10.23 -13.09
CA ILE A 75 17.65 -11.47 -12.69
C ILE A 75 16.64 -11.91 -13.75
N SER A 76 15.79 -10.98 -14.21
CA SER A 76 14.81 -11.24 -15.28
C SER A 76 15.50 -11.75 -16.55
N SER A 77 16.63 -11.15 -16.96
CA SER A 77 17.38 -11.59 -18.13
C SER A 77 17.99 -12.99 -17.98
N ARG A 78 18.40 -13.38 -16.76
CA ARG A 78 18.92 -14.73 -16.49
C ARG A 78 17.81 -15.77 -16.52
N ILE A 79 16.65 -15.46 -15.94
CA ILE A 79 15.45 -16.30 -15.98
C ILE A 79 15.03 -16.52 -17.45
N LEU A 80 14.97 -15.45 -18.25
CA LEU A 80 14.59 -15.55 -19.66
C LEU A 80 15.60 -16.37 -20.49
N LYS A 81 16.91 -16.20 -20.24
CA LYS A 81 17.96 -17.02 -20.87
C LYS A 81 17.87 -18.51 -20.49
N LEU A 82 17.45 -18.82 -19.27
CA LEU A 82 17.25 -20.22 -18.81
C LEU A 82 15.98 -20.83 -19.40
N ALA A 83 14.92 -20.04 -19.58
CA ALA A 83 13.67 -20.48 -20.20
C ALA A 83 13.79 -20.71 -21.72
N GLY A 84 14.62 -19.91 -22.41
CA GLY A 84 14.78 -19.97 -23.87
C GLY A 84 13.50 -19.57 -24.61
N ASP A 85 13.17 -20.25 -25.71
CA ASP A 85 11.97 -20.00 -26.52
C ASP A 85 10.69 -20.71 -26.01
N SER A 86 10.76 -21.42 -24.88
CA SER A 86 9.62 -22.19 -24.37
C SER A 86 8.83 -21.42 -23.32
N GLU A 87 7.63 -20.96 -23.68
CA GLU A 87 6.70 -20.30 -22.76
C GLU A 87 6.33 -21.18 -21.55
N LEU A 88 6.23 -22.50 -21.73
CA LEU A 88 5.96 -23.45 -20.64
C LEU A 88 7.11 -23.51 -19.62
N LYS A 89 8.36 -23.44 -20.06
CA LYS A 89 9.51 -23.36 -19.14
C LYS A 89 9.56 -22.02 -18.42
N LEU A 90 9.19 -20.93 -19.11
CA LEU A 90 9.11 -19.61 -18.48
C LEU A 90 8.02 -19.56 -17.39
N PHE A 91 6.85 -20.16 -17.65
CA PHE A 91 5.75 -20.21 -16.70
C PHE A 91 6.07 -21.03 -15.45
N ILE A 92 6.82 -22.13 -15.58
CA ILE A 92 7.26 -22.94 -14.42
C ILE A 92 8.38 -22.26 -13.62
N LEU A 93 9.18 -21.41 -14.27
CA LEU A 93 10.35 -20.76 -13.65
C LEU A 93 10.01 -19.46 -12.91
N ILE A 94 8.87 -18.84 -13.23
CA ILE A 94 8.29 -17.66 -12.56
C ILE A 94 7.45 -18.09 -11.35
#